data_AF-A0A7S1S4U9-F1
#
_entry.id   AF-A0A7S1S4U9-F1
#
_cell.length_a   1.000
_cell.length_b   1.000
_cell.length_c   1.000
_cell.angle_alpha   90.00
_cell.angle_beta   90.00
_cell.angle_gamma   90.00
#
_symmetry.space_group_name_H-M   'P 1'
#
loop_
_entity.id
_entity.type
_entity.pdbx_description
1 polymer ?
#
loop_
_entity_poly.entity_id
_entity_poly.type
_entity_poly.pdbx_seq_one_letter_code
_entity_poly.pdbx_strand_id
1 'polypeptide(L)'
;MLPQIAQLGVGTLILCGAAKVDAHYFNSSVLVPETLRGHLAEGLACAGDTAVPRTAAVQELGALLQEGGELDRLVPRGEAVRLVAHPGGTNGSTELLNVPRPGGAGASRPWRVLLAVGPEAGWEEPEELALLEAAGFRCVTAGPRVLRSDVATSALLALAGELLLQWDAEGGGEAT
;
A
#
# COMPACT_ATOMS: atom_id res chain seq x y z
N MET A 1 10.65 -0.12 10.23
CA MET A 1 9.94 -0.34 8.96
C MET A 1 10.11 0.80 7.97
N LEU A 2 10.15 2.07 8.38
CA LEU A 2 10.28 3.19 7.44
C LEU A 2 11.50 3.12 6.49
N PRO A 3 12.74 2.81 6.96
CA PRO A 3 13.87 2.63 6.05
C PRO A 3 13.66 1.48 5.07
N GLN A 4 13.10 0.36 5.53
CA GLN A 4 12.82 -0.81 4.69
C GLN A 4 11.77 -0.50 3.60
N ILE A 5 10.72 0.24 3.94
CA ILE A 5 9.70 0.69 2.98
C ILE A 5 10.32 1.54 1.87
N ALA A 6 11.24 2.45 2.22
CA ALA A 6 11.93 3.27 1.24
C ALA A 6 12.87 2.44 0.34
N GLN A 7 13.59 1.46 0.90
CA GLN A 7 14.45 0.54 0.15
C GLN A 7 13.69 -0.30 -0.89
N LEU A 8 12.41 -0.57 -0.64
CA LEU A 8 11.54 -1.36 -1.51
C LEU A 8 10.85 -0.52 -2.61
N GLY A 9 11.25 0.74 -2.80
CA GLY A 9 10.83 1.56 -3.95
C GLY A 9 9.44 2.18 -3.83
N VAL A 10 8.92 2.37 -2.61
CA VAL A 10 7.60 2.98 -2.40
C VAL A 10 7.61 4.46 -2.78
N GLY A 11 6.81 4.87 -3.77
CA GLY A 11 6.72 6.27 -4.18
C GLY A 11 5.78 7.16 -3.34
N THR A 12 4.83 6.56 -2.61
CA THR A 12 3.88 7.27 -1.75
C THR A 12 3.64 6.45 -0.48
N LEU A 13 3.83 7.07 0.69
CA LEU A 13 3.58 6.49 2.01
C LEU A 13 2.48 7.27 2.72
N ILE A 14 1.40 6.58 3.10
CA ILE A 14 0.29 7.18 3.85
C ILE A 14 0.22 6.48 5.21
N LEU A 15 0.36 7.23 6.29
CA LEU A 15 0.19 6.75 7.65
C LEU A 15 -1.21 7.12 8.11
N CYS A 16 -2.08 6.12 8.27
CA CYS A 16 -3.47 6.35 8.63
C CYS A 16 -3.80 5.73 9.99
N GLY A 17 -4.77 6.31 10.69
CA GLY A 17 -5.33 5.66 11.87
C GLY A 17 -6.14 4.44 11.48
N ALA A 18 -6.33 3.59 12.47
CA ALA A 18 -7.17 2.40 12.41
C ALA A 18 -7.70 2.15 13.83
N ALA A 19 -8.81 1.45 13.97
CA ALA A 19 -9.48 1.21 15.24
C ALA A 19 -8.55 0.56 16.30
N LYS A 20 -7.62 -0.28 15.85
CA LYS A 20 -6.69 -1.04 16.71
C LYS A 20 -5.27 -0.46 16.76
N VAL A 21 -5.08 0.80 16.35
CA VAL A 21 -3.79 1.50 16.50
C VAL A 21 -3.61 2.01 17.93
N ASP A 22 -2.36 2.16 18.38
CA ASP A 22 -2.07 2.80 19.67
C ASP A 22 -2.61 4.25 19.67
N ALA A 23 -3.36 4.61 20.71
CA ALA A 23 -3.98 5.93 20.85
C ALA A 23 -2.99 7.10 20.81
N HIS A 24 -1.72 6.87 21.14
CA HIS A 24 -0.66 7.88 21.13
C HIS A 24 0.23 7.81 19.89
N TYR A 25 -0.04 6.90 18.94
CA TYR A 25 0.77 6.78 17.72
C TYR A 25 0.90 8.11 16.98
N PHE A 26 -0.19 8.85 16.88
CA PHE A 26 -0.21 10.14 16.17
C PHE A 26 0.51 11.28 16.90
N ASN A 27 0.84 11.09 18.17
CA ASN A 27 1.64 12.02 18.96
C ASN A 27 3.11 11.59 19.03
N SER A 28 3.49 10.51 18.34
CA SER A 28 4.86 10.00 18.39
C SER A 28 5.82 10.84 17.53
N SER A 29 7.08 10.86 17.95
CA SER A 29 8.14 11.59 17.25
C SER A 29 8.41 11.08 15.83
N VAL A 30 7.94 9.88 15.48
CA VAL A 30 8.12 9.29 14.15
C VAL A 30 7.35 10.04 13.07
N LEU A 31 6.25 10.72 13.43
CA LEU A 31 5.43 11.51 12.50
C LEU A 31 5.93 12.94 12.33
N VAL A 32 6.92 13.36 13.13
CA VAL A 32 7.61 14.64 12.92
C VAL A 32 8.27 14.59 11.54
N PRO A 33 7.99 15.55 10.63
CA PRO A 33 8.43 15.47 9.24
C PRO A 33 9.93 15.22 9.06
N GLU A 34 10.76 15.84 9.89
CA GLU A 34 12.21 15.72 9.86
C GLU A 34 12.65 14.30 10.26
N THR A 35 12.05 13.74 11.31
CA THR A 35 12.32 12.36 11.77
C THR A 35 11.90 11.34 10.72
N LEU A 36 10.69 11.47 10.20
CA LEU A 36 10.16 10.61 9.14
C LEU A 36 11.07 10.65 7.91
N ARG A 37 11.42 11.86 7.45
CA ARG A 37 12.32 12.05 6.31
C ARG A 37 13.71 11.46 6.56
N GLY A 38 14.23 11.58 7.79
CA GLY A 38 15.51 10.96 8.18
C GLY A 38 15.50 9.45 7.97
N HIS A 39 14.48 8.75 8.47
CA HIS A 39 14.34 7.31 8.29
C HIS A 39 14.17 6.90 6.82
N LEU A 40 13.42 7.67 6.03
CA LEU A 40 13.29 7.40 4.61
C LEU A 40 14.63 7.61 3.88
N ALA A 41 15.38 8.66 4.24
CA ALA A 41 16.69 8.94 3.66
C ALA A 41 17.72 7.85 3.97
N GLU A 42 17.73 7.30 5.18
CA GLU A 42 18.56 6.13 5.53
C GLU A 42 18.27 4.94 4.62
N GLY A 43 16.99 4.66 4.38
CA GLY A 43 16.58 3.60 3.47
C GLY A 43 17.04 3.84 2.03
N LEU A 44 16.78 5.03 1.51
CA LEU A 44 17.16 5.42 0.14
C LEU A 44 18.67 5.37 -0.07
N ALA A 45 19.46 5.79 0.94
CA ALA A 45 20.92 5.72 0.88
C ALA A 45 21.43 4.28 0.70
N CYS A 46 20.83 3.30 1.40
CA CYS A 46 21.16 1.89 1.22
C CYS A 46 20.75 1.35 -0.17
N ALA A 47 19.63 1.82 -0.72
CA ALA A 47 19.14 1.41 -2.04
C ALA A 47 19.85 2.13 -3.20
N GLY A 48 20.65 3.16 -2.92
CA GLY A 48 21.25 4.01 -3.95
C GLY A 48 20.24 4.89 -4.69
N ASP A 49 19.12 5.23 -4.06
CA ASP A 49 18.04 6.05 -4.62
C ASP A 49 18.03 7.45 -3.97
N THR A 50 17.45 8.42 -4.67
CA THR A 50 17.28 9.82 -4.21
C THR A 50 15.83 10.29 -4.29
N ALA A 51 14.93 9.49 -4.86
CA ALA A 51 13.51 9.82 -4.97
C ALA A 51 12.80 9.60 -3.62
N VAL A 52 12.71 10.66 -2.81
CA VAL A 52 12.03 10.58 -1.51
C VAL A 52 10.52 10.34 -1.70
N PRO A 53 9.92 9.34 -1.01
CA PRO A 53 8.49 9.08 -1.09
C PRO A 53 7.67 10.30 -0.68
N ARG A 54 6.53 10.53 -1.35
CA ARG A 54 5.53 11.47 -0.85
C ARG A 54 4.92 10.92 0.43
N THR A 55 4.79 11.72 1.47
CA THR A 55 4.26 11.29 2.77
C THR A 55 3.00 12.04 3.15
N ALA A 56 2.03 11.35 3.73
CA ALA A 56 0.85 11.95 4.37
C ALA A 56 0.53 11.22 5.69
N ALA A 57 -0.04 11.95 6.65
CA ALA A 57 -0.53 11.39 7.91
C ALA A 57 -1.98 11.81 8.14
N VAL A 58 -2.89 10.85 8.28
CA VAL A 58 -4.33 11.09 8.45
C VAL A 58 -4.85 10.28 9.64
N GLN A 59 -5.30 10.95 10.69
CA GLN A 59 -5.70 10.29 11.95
C GLN A 59 -6.93 9.38 11.80
N GLU A 60 -7.86 9.74 10.93
CA GLU A 60 -9.14 9.02 10.80
C GLU A 60 -9.20 8.27 9.47
N LEU A 61 -9.35 6.94 9.52
CA LEU A 61 -9.45 6.09 8.32
C LEU A 61 -10.62 6.52 7.42
N GLY A 62 -11.78 6.80 8.02
CA GLY A 62 -12.97 7.25 7.28
C GLY A 62 -12.73 8.56 6.52
N ALA A 63 -12.01 9.51 7.12
CA ALA A 63 -11.67 10.79 6.48
C ALA A 63 -10.69 10.61 5.31
N LEU A 64 -9.74 9.67 5.43
CA LEU A 64 -8.83 9.31 4.35
C LEU A 64 -9.58 8.70 3.15
N LEU A 65 -10.51 7.77 3.42
CA LEU A 65 -11.18 6.94 2.43
C LEU A 65 -12.44 7.54 1.81
N GLN A 66 -12.97 8.62 2.38
CA GLN A 66 -14.13 9.33 1.83
C GLN A 66 -13.91 9.65 0.34
N GLU A 67 -14.95 9.51 -0.48
CA GLU A 67 -14.91 9.84 -1.90
C GLU A 67 -14.50 11.31 -2.10
N GLY A 68 -13.47 11.54 -2.93
CA GLY A 68 -12.87 12.87 -3.14
C GLY A 68 -12.03 13.38 -1.96
N GLY A 69 -11.80 12.53 -0.95
CA GLY A 69 -10.97 12.81 0.22
C GLY A 69 -9.47 12.77 -0.08
N GLU A 70 -8.67 12.69 0.98
CA GLU A 70 -7.22 12.81 0.87
C GLU A 70 -6.58 11.66 0.07
N LEU A 71 -7.12 10.43 0.17
CA LEU A 71 -6.62 9.32 -0.61
C LEU A 71 -6.76 9.58 -2.11
N ASP A 72 -7.94 10.05 -2.54
CA ASP A 72 -8.23 10.32 -3.94
C ASP A 72 -7.41 11.51 -4.49
N ARG A 73 -6.95 12.43 -3.63
CA ARG A 73 -6.00 13.49 -4.00
C ARG A 73 -4.57 12.98 -4.18
N LEU A 74 -4.12 12.09 -3.29
CA LEU A 74 -2.76 11.55 -3.30
C LEU A 74 -2.56 10.46 -4.36
N VAL A 75 -3.61 9.66 -4.57
CA VAL A 75 -3.66 8.53 -5.50
C VAL A 75 -5.05 8.51 -6.16
N PRO A 76 -5.22 9.26 -7.28
CA PRO A 76 -6.49 9.33 -7.99
C PRO A 76 -7.04 7.97 -8.36
N ARG A 77 -8.38 7.86 -8.37
CA ARG A 77 -9.08 6.63 -8.76
C ARG A 77 -8.71 6.27 -10.19
N GLY A 78 -8.41 4.99 -10.42
CA GLY A 78 -7.98 4.47 -11.72
C GLY A 78 -6.48 4.60 -12.00
N GLU A 79 -5.71 5.37 -11.22
CA GLU A 79 -4.24 5.45 -11.38
C GLU A 79 -3.48 4.33 -10.66
N ALA A 80 -4.14 3.62 -9.75
CA ALA A 80 -3.56 2.50 -9.03
C ALA A 80 -4.58 1.40 -8.76
N VAL A 81 -4.11 0.16 -8.78
CA VAL A 81 -4.86 -0.97 -8.25
C VAL A 81 -4.79 -0.93 -6.73
N ARG A 82 -5.95 -0.74 -6.08
CA ARG A 82 -6.07 -0.66 -4.62
C ARG A 82 -6.27 -2.06 -4.04
N LEU A 83 -5.39 -2.46 -3.13
CA LEU A 83 -5.36 -3.80 -2.54
C LEU A 83 -5.23 -3.68 -1.02
N VAL A 84 -6.03 -4.43 -0.28
CA VAL A 84 -5.97 -4.50 1.19
C VAL A 84 -5.41 -5.86 1.61
N ALA A 85 -4.39 -5.83 2.47
CA ALA A 85 -3.79 -7.02 3.04
C ALA A 85 -4.71 -7.63 4.09
N HIS A 86 -5.08 -8.90 3.92
CA HIS A 86 -5.88 -9.64 4.89
C HIS A 86 -5.37 -11.09 5.02
N PRO A 87 -5.15 -11.61 6.26
CA PRO A 87 -4.56 -12.93 6.46
C PRO A 87 -5.49 -14.12 6.13
N GLY A 88 -6.81 -13.91 6.03
CA GLY A 88 -7.79 -15.00 5.86
C GLY A 88 -8.58 -14.93 4.55
N GLY A 89 -8.42 -15.91 3.67
CA GLY A 89 -9.19 -17.17 3.63
C GLY A 89 -10.72 -17.13 3.53
N THR A 90 -11.37 -15.97 3.62
CA THR A 90 -12.80 -15.84 3.33
C THR A 90 -12.99 -15.76 1.81
N ASN A 91 -14.05 -16.40 1.30
CA ASN A 91 -14.37 -16.56 -0.13
C ASN A 91 -14.14 -15.26 -0.92
N GLY A 92 -12.98 -15.11 -1.57
CA GLY A 92 -12.68 -13.95 -2.43
C GLY A 92 -11.28 -13.33 -2.29
N SER A 93 -10.48 -13.67 -1.27
CA SER A 93 -9.08 -13.18 -1.23
C SER A 93 -8.24 -13.84 -2.33
N THR A 94 -7.51 -13.01 -3.09
CA THR A 94 -6.62 -13.46 -4.18
C THR A 94 -5.18 -13.35 -3.72
N GLU A 95 -4.33 -14.33 -4.06
CA GLU A 95 -2.88 -14.16 -3.86
C GLU A 95 -2.40 -12.95 -4.67
N LEU A 96 -1.55 -12.11 -4.09
CA LEU A 96 -1.20 -10.83 -4.72
C LEU A 96 -0.66 -10.99 -6.16
N LEU A 97 0.15 -12.03 -6.40
CA LEU A 97 0.71 -12.30 -7.74
C LEU A 97 -0.34 -12.72 -8.78
N ASN A 98 -1.52 -13.16 -8.34
CA ASN A 98 -2.61 -13.55 -9.23
C ASN A 98 -3.59 -12.39 -9.50
N VAL A 99 -3.29 -11.17 -9.03
CA VAL A 99 -4.10 -10.00 -9.34
C VAL A 99 -3.94 -9.67 -10.83
N PRO A 100 -5.02 -9.67 -11.63
CA PRO A 100 -4.90 -9.47 -13.07
C PRO A 100 -4.46 -8.04 -13.39
N ARG A 101 -3.71 -7.90 -14.49
CA ARG A 101 -3.38 -6.61 -15.08
C ARG A 101 -4.67 -5.83 -15.34
N PRO A 102 -4.76 -4.55 -14.94
CA PRO A 102 -5.94 -3.74 -15.27
C PRO A 102 -6.13 -3.62 -16.78
N GLY A 103 -7.39 -3.75 -17.24
CA GLY A 103 -7.74 -3.56 -18.64
C GLY A 103 -7.74 -2.08 -19.05
N GLY A 104 -7.23 -1.78 -20.24
CA GLY A 104 -7.21 -0.43 -20.82
C GLY A 104 -6.11 -0.30 -21.87
N ALA A 105 -6.49 -0.15 -23.14
CA ALA A 105 -5.55 0.07 -24.23
C ALA A 105 -4.83 1.43 -24.03
N GLY A 106 -3.50 1.41 -24.02
CA GLY A 106 -2.69 2.64 -24.06
C GLY A 106 -2.53 3.36 -22.71
N ALA A 107 -2.22 2.64 -21.63
CA ALA A 107 -1.73 3.31 -20.43
C ALA A 107 -0.43 4.08 -20.78
N SER A 108 -0.54 5.41 -20.92
CA SER A 108 0.61 6.30 -21.18
C SER A 108 1.60 6.36 -20.00
N ARG A 109 1.29 5.68 -18.89
CA ARG A 109 2.05 5.65 -17.65
C ARG A 109 2.11 4.22 -17.12
N PRO A 110 3.19 3.85 -16.42
CA PRO A 110 3.29 2.55 -15.77
C PRO A 110 2.16 2.39 -14.74
N TRP A 111 1.65 1.16 -14.61
CA TRP A 111 0.66 0.83 -13.59
C TRP A 111 1.24 1.02 -12.18
N ARG A 112 0.36 1.28 -11.21
CA ARG A 112 0.74 1.39 -9.81
C ARG A 112 -0.13 0.47 -8.97
N VAL A 113 0.43 0.01 -7.85
CA VAL A 113 -0.30 -0.72 -6.81
C VAL A 113 -0.32 0.13 -5.54
N LEU A 114 -1.48 0.23 -4.91
CA LEU A 114 -1.65 0.83 -3.59
C LEU A 114 -2.02 -0.27 -2.61
N LEU A 115 -1.18 -0.49 -1.60
CA LEU A 115 -1.38 -1.50 -0.56
C LEU A 115 -1.83 -0.84 0.74
N ALA A 116 -2.96 -1.29 1.28
CA ALA A 116 -3.38 -1.02 2.65
C ALA A 116 -2.96 -2.19 3.55
N VAL A 117 -2.11 -1.92 4.54
CA VAL A 117 -1.66 -2.91 5.53
C VAL A 117 -2.09 -2.42 6.92
N GLY A 118 -2.80 -3.29 7.65
CA GLY A 118 -3.35 -2.95 8.96
C GLY A 118 -2.30 -2.89 10.08
N PRO A 119 -2.68 -2.36 11.25
CA PRO A 119 -1.82 -2.36 12.44
C PRO A 119 -1.56 -3.80 12.93
N GLU A 120 -0.67 -3.98 13.91
CA GLU A 120 -0.27 -5.31 14.42
C GLU A 120 -1.44 -6.18 14.88
N ALA A 121 -2.52 -5.55 15.38
CA ALA A 121 -3.74 -6.23 15.80
C ALA A 121 -4.75 -6.50 14.64
N GLY A 122 -4.36 -6.18 13.41
CA GLY A 122 -5.19 -6.31 12.21
C GLY A 122 -6.20 -5.17 12.04
N TRP A 123 -6.97 -5.24 10.96
CA TRP A 123 -8.13 -4.38 10.73
C TRP A 123 -9.28 -4.76 11.67
N GLU A 124 -10.17 -3.81 11.96
CA GLU A 124 -11.45 -4.09 12.59
C GLU A 124 -12.44 -4.66 11.58
N GLU A 125 -13.07 -5.78 11.95
CA GLU A 125 -13.97 -6.53 11.09
C GLU A 125 -15.39 -6.57 11.69
N PRO A 126 -16.44 -6.26 10.89
CA PRO A 126 -16.41 -6.01 9.45
C PRO A 126 -16.14 -4.55 9.02
N GLU A 127 -16.12 -3.60 9.95
CA GLU A 127 -16.32 -2.18 9.65
C GLU A 127 -15.21 -1.57 8.78
N GLU A 128 -13.92 -1.77 9.12
CA GLU A 128 -12.82 -1.15 8.37
C GLU A 128 -12.59 -1.80 7.01
N LEU A 129 -12.81 -3.12 6.92
CA LEU A 129 -12.75 -3.83 5.64
C LEU A 129 -13.85 -3.35 4.70
N ALA A 130 -15.07 -3.12 5.19
CA ALA A 130 -16.16 -2.57 4.40
C ALA A 130 -15.86 -1.14 3.92
N LEU A 131 -15.22 -0.31 4.75
CA LEU A 131 -14.77 1.03 4.33
C LEU A 131 -13.71 0.97 3.21
N LEU A 132 -12.74 0.06 3.34
CA LEU A 132 -11.71 -0.14 2.33
C LEU A 132 -12.31 -0.68 1.02
N GLU A 133 -13.22 -1.65 1.09
CA GLU A 133 -13.95 -2.18 -0.06
C GLU A 133 -14.75 -1.09 -0.78
N ALA A 134 -15.49 -0.26 -0.03
CA ALA A 134 -16.21 0.90 -0.58
C ALA A 134 -15.26 1.93 -1.24
N ALA A 135 -14.02 2.05 -0.75
CA ALA A 135 -12.98 2.87 -1.36
C ALA A 135 -12.28 2.20 -2.57
N GLY A 136 -12.75 1.02 -2.99
CA GLY A 136 -12.28 0.27 -4.15
C GLY A 136 -11.10 -0.66 -3.89
N PHE A 137 -10.78 -0.96 -2.63
CA PHE A 137 -9.75 -1.94 -2.29
C PHE A 137 -10.28 -3.36 -2.46
N ARG A 138 -9.43 -4.24 -2.98
CA ARG A 138 -9.69 -5.69 -3.06
C ARG A 138 -8.81 -6.43 -2.09
N CYS A 139 -9.37 -7.41 -1.40
CA CYS A 139 -8.62 -8.22 -0.44
C CYS A 139 -7.58 -9.11 -1.14
N VAL A 140 -6.36 -9.06 -0.65
CA VAL A 140 -5.26 -9.92 -1.09
C VAL A 140 -4.52 -10.52 0.10
N THR A 141 -3.84 -11.64 -0.17
CA THR A 141 -2.96 -12.30 0.78
C THR A 141 -1.53 -12.40 0.24
N ALA A 142 -0.56 -12.44 1.17
CA ALA A 142 0.84 -12.77 0.91
C ALA A 142 1.13 -14.28 0.97
N GLY A 143 0.09 -15.10 1.17
CA GLY A 143 0.18 -16.56 1.22
C GLY A 143 -0.65 -17.17 2.36
N PRO A 144 -0.46 -18.46 2.68
CA PRO A 144 -1.33 -19.17 3.61
C PRO A 144 -1.02 -18.88 5.09
N ARG A 145 0.08 -18.18 5.40
CA ARG A 145 0.52 -17.90 6.77
C ARG A 145 0.05 -16.52 7.19
N VAL A 146 -0.46 -16.43 8.41
CA VAL A 146 -0.67 -15.15 9.08
C VAL A 146 0.69 -14.53 9.35
N LEU A 147 0.91 -13.33 8.83
CA LEU A 147 2.13 -12.55 9.01
C LEU A 147 1.83 -11.36 9.91
N ARG A 148 2.79 -11.00 10.77
CA ARG A 148 2.76 -9.71 11.48
C ARG A 148 2.86 -8.56 10.48
N SER A 149 2.42 -7.36 10.87
CA SER A 149 2.32 -6.23 9.95
C SER A 149 3.66 -5.83 9.35
N ASP A 150 4.74 -5.89 10.12
CA ASP A 150 6.11 -5.64 9.65
C ASP A 150 6.55 -6.62 8.54
N VAL A 151 6.32 -7.92 8.76
CA VAL A 151 6.66 -8.99 7.80
C VAL A 151 5.73 -8.93 6.59
N ALA A 152 4.44 -8.73 6.80
CA ALA A 152 3.44 -8.60 5.74
C ALA A 152 3.76 -7.42 4.82
N THR A 153 4.13 -6.27 5.37
CA THR A 153 4.50 -5.08 4.60
C THR A 153 5.67 -5.36 3.68
N SER A 154 6.76 -5.94 4.20
CA SER A 154 7.94 -6.27 3.38
C SER A 154 7.61 -7.28 2.28
N ALA A 155 6.87 -8.34 2.63
CA ALA A 155 6.51 -9.40 1.69
C ALA A 155 5.60 -8.88 0.57
N LEU A 156 4.55 -8.12 0.91
CA LEU A 156 3.60 -7.58 -0.05
C LEU A 156 4.23 -6.55 -0.98
N LEU A 157 5.14 -5.72 -0.47
CA LEU A 157 5.89 -4.77 -1.31
C LEU A 157 6.79 -5.49 -2.33
N ALA A 158 7.49 -6.54 -1.91
CA ALA A 158 8.29 -7.36 -2.83
C ALA A 158 7.41 -8.04 -3.89
N LEU A 159 6.29 -8.65 -3.48
CA LEU A 159 5.35 -9.29 -4.41
C LEU A 159 4.70 -8.26 -5.35
N ALA A 160 4.42 -7.04 -4.89
CA ALA A 160 3.87 -5.99 -5.72
C ALA A 160 4.88 -5.48 -6.75
N GLY A 161 6.16 -5.42 -6.41
CA GLY A 161 7.23 -5.13 -7.37
C GLY A 161 7.28 -6.19 -8.49
N GLU A 162 7.22 -7.47 -8.12
CA GLU A 162 7.17 -8.57 -9.09
C GLU A 162 5.91 -8.52 -9.97
N LEU A 163 4.75 -8.25 -9.36
CA LEU A 163 3.49 -8.10 -10.08
C LEU A 163 3.54 -6.97 -11.12
N LEU A 164 4.15 -5.84 -10.78
CA LEU A 164 4.33 -4.72 -11.70
C LEU A 164 5.24 -5.11 -12.88
N LEU A 165 6.34 -5.82 -12.63
CA LEU A 165 7.22 -6.34 -13.68
C LEU A 165 6.49 -7.32 -14.60
N GLN A 166 5.69 -8.22 -14.02
CA GLN A 166 4.86 -9.15 -14.78
C GLN A 166 3.88 -8.40 -15.68
N TRP A 167 3.16 -7.42 -15.13
CA TRP A 167 2.25 -6.62 -15.93
C TRP A 167 2.98 -5.92 -17.06
N ASP A 168 4.11 -5.27 -16.81
CA ASP A 168 4.88 -4.57 -17.85
C ASP A 168 5.32 -5.51 -18.99
N ALA A 169 5.73 -6.75 -18.66
CA ALA A 169 6.07 -7.77 -19.65
C ALA A 169 4.87 -8.18 -20.52
N GLU A 170 3.67 -8.32 -19.94
CA GLU A 170 2.44 -8.64 -20.67
C GLU A 170 2.02 -7.51 -21.65
N GLY A 171 2.31 -6.26 -21.31
CA GLY A 171 1.97 -5.10 -22.16
C GLY A 171 2.94 -4.83 -23.31
N GLY A 172 4.17 -5.34 -23.24
CA GLY A 172 5.18 -5.18 -24.29
C GLY A 172 5.00 -6.13 -25.49
N GLY A 173 4.13 -7.13 -25.38
CA GLY A 173 3.94 -8.18 -26.40
C GLY A 173 3.03 -7.83 -27.59
N GLU A 174 2.38 -6.67 -27.60
CA GLU A 174 1.46 -6.25 -28.69
C GLU A 174 2.12 -5.36 -29.76
N ALA A 175 3.45 -5.20 -29.74
CA ALA A 175 4.19 -4.37 -30.70
C ALA A 175 5.16 -5.17 -31.58
N THR A 176 4.64 -6.11 -32.38
CA THR A 176 5.33 -6.69 -33.56
C THR A 176 4.35 -7.01 -34.67
#